data_AF-A0A7G9P1Y1-F1
#
_entry.id   AF-A0A7G9P1Y1-F1
#
_cell.length_a   1.000
_cell.length_b   1.000
_cell.length_c   1.000
_cell.angle_alpha   90.00
_cell.angle_beta   90.00
_cell.angle_gamma   90.00
#
_symmetry.space_group_name_H-M   'P 1'
#
loop_
_entity.id
_entity.type
_entity.pdbx_description
1 polymer ?
#
loop_
_entity_poly.entity_id
_entity_poly.type
_entity_poly.pdbx_seq_one_letter_code
_entity_poly.pdbx_strand_id
1 'polypeptide(L)'
;MPRVLIWDLPTRIFHWLLAAGFLTAFAIAQFLGDDHPLFAWHGMLGLILGGAVAFRLIWGLIGTRYARFGSFAYGPAAVADYFKGVFTGRGKRYIGHNPASGYAILVMLALVIAIVATGLLMPVAGHTVKELHEITVYALLLVAVVHVAGVVIHTIRSHENLTVSMISGAKQADESDGIRGPAPVAASVFLLALALLTGGLIRNFDSAAASTRLPLIGVTIQLGESEGDGHDENERPWPSHREHEND
;
A
#
# COMPACT_ATOMS: atom_id res chain seq x y z
N MET A 1 34.70 1.53 2.35
CA MET A 1 33.78 1.37 3.51
C MET A 1 33.22 -0.05 3.50
N PRO A 2 33.11 -0.72 4.65
CA PRO A 2 32.52 -2.06 4.73
C PRO A 2 31.03 -2.05 4.37
N ARG A 3 30.46 -3.23 4.05
CA ARG A 3 29.00 -3.38 3.92
C ARG A 3 28.40 -3.63 5.29
N VAL A 4 27.52 -2.74 5.73
CA VAL A 4 26.80 -2.84 7.00
C VAL A 4 25.30 -2.97 6.76
N LEU A 5 24.61 -3.66 7.66
CA LEU A 5 23.16 -3.80 7.60
C LEU A 5 22.50 -2.48 8.02
N ILE A 6 21.62 -1.95 7.17
CA ILE A 6 20.86 -0.72 7.41
C ILE A 6 19.36 -1.05 7.55
N TRP A 7 18.83 -1.88 6.65
CA TRP A 7 17.42 -2.23 6.63
C TRP A 7 17.20 -3.60 7.25
N ASP A 8 16.41 -3.64 8.32
CA ASP A 8 15.98 -4.90 8.93
C ASP A 8 15.05 -5.71 8.01
N LEU A 9 14.86 -6.99 8.34
CA LEU A 9 14.04 -7.90 7.55
C LEU A 9 12.55 -7.53 7.56
N PRO A 10 11.91 -7.17 8.70
CA PRO A 10 10.49 -6.78 8.71
C PRO A 10 10.19 -5.59 7.80
N THR A 11 11.03 -4.56 7.82
CA THR A 11 10.85 -3.36 6.97
C THR A 11 10.96 -3.70 5.49
N ARG A 12 11.89 -4.60 5.13
CA ARG A 12 12.06 -5.04 3.74
C ARG A 12 10.89 -5.85 3.23
N ILE A 13 10.43 -6.83 4.01
CA ILE A 13 9.26 -7.64 3.66
C ILE A 13 8.04 -6.73 3.51
N PHE A 14 7.79 -5.84 4.47
CA PHE A 14 6.68 -4.89 4.42
C PHE A 14 6.73 -4.03 3.15
N HIS A 15 7.89 -3.47 2.81
CA HIS A 15 8.03 -2.61 1.64
C HIS A 15 7.66 -3.33 0.33
N TRP A 16 8.24 -4.50 0.09
CA TRP A 16 7.97 -5.25 -1.13
C TRP A 16 6.56 -5.80 -1.19
N LEU A 17 6.01 -6.20 -0.04
CA LEU A 17 4.62 -6.63 0.06
C LEU A 17 3.66 -5.48 -0.22
N LEU A 18 3.91 -4.29 0.34
CA LEU A 18 3.12 -3.09 0.10
C LEU A 18 3.15 -2.72 -1.38
N ALA A 19 4.35 -2.66 -1.98
CA ALA A 19 4.51 -2.29 -3.38
C ALA A 19 3.81 -3.29 -4.32
N ALA A 20 4.06 -4.59 -4.15
CA ALA A 20 3.44 -5.62 -4.98
C ALA A 20 1.92 -5.69 -4.77
N GLY A 21 1.46 -5.72 -3.52
CA GLY A 21 0.05 -5.81 -3.20
C GLY A 21 -0.74 -4.59 -3.66
N PHE A 22 -0.20 -3.38 -3.50
CA PHE A 22 -0.82 -2.16 -4.03
C PHE A 22 -0.93 -2.21 -5.55
N LEU A 23 0.14 -2.56 -6.26
CA LEU A 23 0.11 -2.64 -7.73
C LEU A 23 -0.87 -3.70 -8.22
N THR A 24 -0.97 -4.84 -7.56
CA THR A 24 -1.95 -5.88 -7.88
C THR A 24 -3.38 -5.40 -7.61
N ALA A 25 -3.64 -4.80 -6.45
CA ALA A 25 -4.97 -4.27 -6.12
C ALA A 25 -5.40 -3.15 -7.09
N PHE A 26 -4.47 -2.26 -7.45
CA PHE A 26 -4.68 -1.22 -8.44
C PHE A 26 -4.98 -1.80 -9.82
N ALA A 27 -4.20 -2.79 -10.27
CA ALA A 27 -4.41 -3.42 -11.57
C ALA A 27 -5.77 -4.14 -11.67
N ILE A 28 -6.20 -4.81 -10.60
CA ILE A 28 -7.53 -5.43 -10.55
C ILE A 28 -8.61 -4.35 -10.74
N ALA A 29 -8.60 -3.30 -9.91
CA ALA A 29 -9.61 -2.24 -10.00
C ALA A 29 -9.58 -1.50 -11.34
N GLN A 30 -8.39 -1.19 -11.86
CA GLN A 30 -8.25 -0.36 -13.07
C GLN A 30 -8.55 -1.10 -14.37
N PHE A 31 -8.33 -2.43 -14.42
CA PHE A 31 -8.37 -3.18 -15.69
C PHE A 31 -9.44 -4.27 -15.77
N LEU A 32 -9.93 -4.79 -14.64
CA LEU A 32 -10.88 -5.91 -14.66
C LEU A 32 -12.34 -5.45 -14.50
N GLY A 33 -12.60 -4.26 -13.93
CA GLY A 33 -13.95 -3.77 -13.64
C GLY A 33 -14.59 -4.44 -12.43
N ASP A 34 -15.62 -3.79 -11.87
CA ASP A 34 -16.22 -4.15 -10.59
C ASP A 34 -17.04 -5.47 -10.67
N ASP A 35 -17.54 -5.82 -11.86
CA ASP A 35 -18.32 -7.05 -12.13
C ASP A 35 -17.46 -8.32 -12.27
N HIS A 36 -16.14 -8.17 -12.37
CA HIS A 36 -15.27 -9.31 -12.62
C HIS A 36 -15.14 -10.18 -11.36
N PRO A 37 -15.17 -11.53 -11.44
CA PRO A 37 -15.06 -12.40 -10.26
C PRO A 37 -13.79 -12.20 -9.42
N LEU A 38 -12.74 -11.66 -10.04
CA LEU A 38 -11.49 -11.32 -9.35
C LEU A 38 -11.54 -9.97 -8.60
N PHE A 39 -12.58 -9.16 -8.77
CA PHE A 39 -12.68 -7.86 -8.11
C PHE A 39 -12.73 -8.00 -6.59
N ALA A 40 -13.35 -9.06 -6.05
CA ALA A 40 -13.31 -9.34 -4.62
C ALA A 40 -11.87 -9.43 -4.05
N TRP A 41 -10.88 -9.79 -4.87
CA TRP A 41 -9.47 -9.79 -4.47
C TRP A 41 -8.89 -8.38 -4.30
N HIS A 42 -9.43 -7.36 -4.97
CA HIS A 42 -9.06 -5.96 -4.71
C HIS A 42 -9.34 -5.61 -3.24
N GLY A 43 -10.57 -5.85 -2.77
CA GLY A 43 -10.96 -5.64 -1.38
C GLY A 43 -10.15 -6.52 -0.41
N MET A 44 -9.94 -7.80 -0.77
CA MET A 44 -9.14 -8.73 0.03
C MET A 44 -7.70 -8.24 0.24
N LEU A 45 -7.06 -7.78 -0.85
CA LEU A 45 -5.73 -7.18 -0.79
C LEU A 45 -5.72 -5.92 0.07
N GLY A 46 -6.75 -5.09 -0.01
CA GLY A 46 -6.93 -3.93 0.88
C GLY A 46 -6.87 -4.31 2.36
N LEU A 47 -7.58 -5.38 2.77
CA LEU A 47 -7.56 -5.89 4.15
C LEU A 47 -6.18 -6.43 4.56
N ILE A 48 -5.54 -7.21 3.69
CA ILE A 48 -4.20 -7.77 3.93
C ILE A 48 -3.16 -6.65 4.08
N LEU A 49 -3.21 -5.63 3.22
CA LEU A 49 -2.34 -4.46 3.29
C LEU A 49 -2.62 -3.61 4.52
N GLY A 50 -3.89 -3.49 4.94
CA GLY A 50 -4.27 -2.89 6.22
C GLY A 50 -3.60 -3.58 7.41
N GLY A 51 -3.62 -4.92 7.45
CA GLY A 51 -2.89 -5.70 8.45
C GLY A 51 -1.37 -5.49 8.41
N ALA A 52 -0.80 -5.43 7.21
CA ALA A 52 0.63 -5.14 7.03
C ALA A 52 1.01 -3.73 7.52
N VAL A 53 0.17 -2.73 7.26
CA VAL A 53 0.36 -1.36 7.73
C VAL A 53 0.22 -1.28 9.25
N ALA A 54 -0.75 -1.97 9.85
CA ALA A 54 -0.88 -2.04 11.31
C ALA A 54 0.40 -2.57 11.97
N PHE A 55 0.97 -3.66 11.42
CA PHE A 55 2.28 -4.15 11.86
C PHE A 55 3.38 -3.09 11.67
N ARG A 56 3.43 -2.43 10.51
CA ARG A 56 4.44 -1.41 10.21
C ARG A 56 4.36 -0.22 11.17
N LEU A 57 3.18 0.20 11.60
CA LEU A 57 3.00 1.27 12.58
C LEU A 57 3.61 0.87 13.93
N ILE A 58 3.33 -0.35 14.39
CA ILE A 58 3.95 -0.89 15.63
C ILE A 58 5.47 -0.96 15.48
N TRP A 59 5.96 -1.54 14.39
CA TRP A 59 7.39 -1.65 14.11
C TRP A 59 8.08 -0.29 13.95
N GLY A 60 7.36 0.72 13.49
CA GLY A 60 7.84 2.11 13.42
C GLY A 60 8.00 2.80 14.76
N LEU A 61 7.51 2.21 15.85
CA LEU A 61 7.73 2.71 17.20
C LEU A 61 8.86 1.95 17.90
N ILE A 62 8.85 0.62 17.82
CA ILE A 62 9.74 -0.25 18.62
C ILE A 62 10.87 -0.92 17.82
N GLY A 63 10.89 -0.76 16.49
CA GLY A 63 11.82 -1.46 15.60
C GLY A 63 13.27 -0.99 15.67
N THR A 64 14.07 -1.39 14.67
CA THR A 64 15.49 -1.04 14.62
C THR A 64 15.73 0.45 14.31
N ARG A 65 16.99 0.91 14.41
CA ARG A 65 17.39 2.32 14.31
C ARG A 65 16.69 3.07 13.15
N TYR A 66 16.73 2.50 11.95
CA TYR A 66 16.20 3.12 10.73
C TYR A 66 14.75 2.72 10.40
N ALA A 67 14.15 1.79 11.15
CA ALA A 67 12.72 1.46 11.00
C ALA A 67 11.81 2.46 11.74
N ARG A 68 12.32 3.06 12.81
CA ARG A 68 11.55 3.92 13.72
C ARG A 68 11.23 5.28 13.11
N PHE A 69 10.02 5.79 13.34
CA PHE A 69 9.55 7.08 12.83
C PHE A 69 10.40 8.26 13.31
N GLY A 70 11.01 8.16 14.49
CA GLY A 70 11.95 9.18 14.98
C GLY A 70 13.18 9.37 14.08
N SER A 71 13.55 8.37 13.26
CA SER A 71 14.63 8.50 12.27
C SER A 71 14.20 9.26 11.00
N PHE A 72 12.91 9.59 10.85
CA PHE A 72 12.36 10.32 9.70
C PHE A 72 12.11 11.80 10.03
N ALA A 73 12.26 12.20 11.29
CA ALA A 73 11.91 13.52 11.80
C ALA A 73 12.94 14.58 11.37
N TYR A 74 12.88 14.99 10.11
CA TYR A 74 13.69 16.08 9.57
C TYR A 74 12.92 17.40 9.63
N GLY A 75 13.53 18.44 10.22
CA GLY A 75 12.93 19.78 10.23
C GLY A 75 12.87 20.42 8.84
N PRO A 76 12.03 21.46 8.63
CA PRO A 76 11.86 22.11 7.32
C PRO A 76 13.18 22.61 6.69
N ALA A 77 14.10 23.12 7.52
CA ALA A 77 15.42 23.55 7.06
C ALA A 77 16.24 22.39 6.46
N ALA A 78 16.22 21.21 7.07
CA ALA A 78 16.94 20.04 6.57
C ALA A 78 16.37 19.54 5.22
N VAL A 79 15.06 19.70 5.02
CA VAL A 79 14.40 19.40 3.73
C VAL A 79 14.86 20.38 2.66
N ALA A 80 14.83 21.69 2.95
CA ALA A 80 15.29 22.72 2.02
C ALA A 80 16.77 22.54 1.65
N ASP A 81 17.62 22.27 2.64
CA ASP A 81 19.05 22.01 2.45
C ASP A 81 19.29 20.73 1.63
N TYR A 82 18.48 19.70 1.84
CA TYR A 82 18.55 18.48 1.03
C TYR A 82 18.26 18.78 -0.44
N PHE A 83 17.15 19.46 -0.75
CA PHE A 83 16.82 19.80 -2.13
C PHE A 83 17.87 20.72 -2.77
N LYS A 84 18.35 21.75 -2.04
CA LYS A 84 19.46 22.58 -2.51
C LYS A 84 20.72 21.76 -2.79
N GLY A 85 21.04 20.80 -1.92
CA GLY A 85 22.16 19.87 -2.10
C GLY A 85 22.00 18.96 -3.33
N VAL A 86 20.77 18.50 -3.60
CA VAL A 86 20.44 17.76 -4.82
C VAL A 86 20.69 18.63 -6.05
N PHE A 87 20.24 19.89 -6.10
CA PHE A 87 20.47 20.74 -7.29
C PHE A 87 21.93 21.18 -7.46
N THR A 88 22.66 21.40 -6.37
CA THR A 88 24.05 21.90 -6.40
C THR A 88 25.11 20.80 -6.50
N GLY A 89 24.75 19.53 -6.30
CA GLY A 89 25.71 18.42 -6.29
C GLY A 89 26.61 18.37 -5.06
N ARG A 90 26.39 19.23 -4.06
CA ARG A 90 27.15 19.28 -2.79
C ARG A 90 26.32 18.79 -1.60
N GLY A 91 25.35 17.91 -1.85
CA GLY A 91 24.44 17.41 -0.83
C GLY A 91 25.12 16.53 0.21
N LYS A 92 24.65 16.65 1.47
CA LYS A 92 25.05 15.74 2.56
C LYS A 92 24.64 14.30 2.21
N ARG A 93 25.53 13.35 2.47
CA ARG A 93 25.22 11.92 2.37
C ARG A 93 24.40 11.47 3.57
N TYR A 94 23.30 10.77 3.32
CA TYR A 94 22.41 10.19 4.34
C TYR A 94 22.47 8.67 4.25
N ILE A 95 22.78 7.99 5.37
CA ILE A 95 22.98 6.53 5.38
C ILE A 95 21.64 5.77 5.35
N GLY A 96 20.73 6.15 6.24
CA GLY A 96 19.37 5.61 6.29
C GLY A 96 18.45 6.29 5.27
N HIS A 97 17.42 6.96 5.77
CA HIS A 97 16.58 7.83 4.96
C HIS A 97 17.23 9.20 4.79
N ASN A 98 16.89 9.87 3.70
CA ASN A 98 17.16 11.29 3.52
C ASN A 98 15.86 12.07 3.81
N PRO A 99 15.89 13.41 3.92
CA PRO A 99 14.70 14.18 4.21
C PRO A 99 13.55 13.90 3.24
N ALA A 100 13.79 13.87 1.92
CA ALA A 100 12.73 13.60 0.95
C ALA A 100 12.11 12.20 1.11
N SER A 101 12.93 11.15 1.30
CA SER A 101 12.41 9.79 1.47
C SER A 101 11.72 9.57 2.81
N GLY A 102 12.16 10.25 3.88
CA GLY A 102 11.49 10.25 5.17
C GLY A 102 10.05 10.79 5.08
N TYR A 103 9.87 11.96 4.45
CA TYR A 103 8.54 12.52 4.23
C TYR A 103 7.70 11.68 3.26
N ALA A 104 8.29 11.14 2.19
CA ALA A 104 7.58 10.27 1.26
C ALA A 104 6.98 9.04 1.97
N ILE A 105 7.72 8.41 2.88
CA ILE A 105 7.22 7.28 3.68
C ILE A 105 6.02 7.68 4.54
N LEU A 106 6.09 8.82 5.21
CA LEU A 106 4.99 9.29 6.07
C LEU A 106 3.73 9.59 5.25
N VAL A 107 3.88 10.26 4.11
CA VAL A 107 2.77 10.56 3.19
C VAL A 107 2.18 9.28 2.63
N MET A 108 3.00 8.36 2.13
CA MET A 108 2.52 7.08 1.61
C MET A 108 1.79 6.25 2.66
N LEU A 109 2.31 6.18 3.89
CA LEU A 109 1.62 5.47 4.98
C LEU A 109 0.27 6.10 5.30
N ALA A 110 0.21 7.44 5.37
CA ALA A 110 -1.06 8.14 5.61
C ALA A 110 -2.08 7.87 4.49
N LEU A 111 -1.64 7.91 3.22
CA LEU A 111 -2.50 7.63 2.08
C LEU A 111 -2.99 6.18 2.06
N VAL A 112 -2.13 5.20 2.34
CA VAL A 112 -2.55 3.79 2.41
C VAL A 112 -3.56 3.57 3.56
N ILE A 113 -3.35 4.20 4.73
CA ILE A 113 -4.31 4.14 5.82
C ILE A 113 -5.66 4.72 5.38
N ALA A 114 -5.65 5.87 4.69
CA ALA A 114 -6.86 6.48 4.15
C ALA A 114 -7.55 5.58 3.12
N ILE A 115 -6.82 4.95 2.19
CA ILE A 115 -7.36 4.00 1.20
C ILE A 115 -8.03 2.81 1.89
N VAL A 116 -7.38 2.20 2.89
CA VAL A 116 -7.96 1.07 3.63
C VAL A 116 -9.21 1.53 4.39
N ALA A 117 -9.17 2.69 5.04
CA ALA A 117 -10.31 3.23 5.78
C ALA A 117 -11.50 3.54 4.86
N THR A 118 -11.27 4.21 3.72
CA THR A 118 -12.33 4.53 2.76
C THR A 118 -12.87 3.26 2.10
N GLY A 119 -12.03 2.28 1.79
CA GLY A 119 -12.49 0.99 1.27
C GLY A 119 -13.43 0.26 2.24
N LEU A 120 -13.12 0.28 3.54
CA LEU A 120 -13.98 -0.30 4.58
C LEU A 120 -15.29 0.48 4.77
N LEU A 121 -15.28 1.79 4.60
CA LEU A 121 -16.45 2.65 4.79
C LEU A 121 -17.35 2.75 3.55
N MET A 122 -16.84 2.38 2.37
CA MET A 122 -17.56 2.51 1.11
C MET A 122 -18.95 1.86 1.12
N PRO A 123 -19.15 0.62 1.66
CA PRO A 123 -20.47 -0.02 1.66
C PRO A 123 -21.53 0.72 2.49
N VAL A 124 -21.12 1.54 3.45
CA VAL A 124 -22.04 2.25 4.36
C VAL A 124 -22.15 3.75 4.09
N ALA A 125 -21.13 4.34 3.46
CA ALA A 125 -21.02 5.77 3.22
C ALA A 125 -21.21 6.17 1.74
N GLY A 126 -21.30 5.20 0.84
CA GLY A 126 -21.73 5.39 -0.55
C GLY A 126 -20.76 6.20 -1.41
N HIS A 127 -21.31 6.90 -2.41
CA HIS A 127 -20.58 7.49 -3.53
C HIS A 127 -19.47 8.47 -3.11
N THR A 128 -19.71 9.31 -2.11
CA THR A 128 -18.69 10.29 -1.66
C THR A 128 -17.42 9.61 -1.15
N VAL A 129 -17.55 8.46 -0.48
CA VAL A 129 -16.39 7.69 -0.01
C VAL A 129 -15.70 6.94 -1.17
N LYS A 130 -16.46 6.51 -2.19
CA LYS A 130 -15.89 5.97 -3.44
C LYS A 130 -14.99 6.99 -4.13
N GLU A 131 -15.49 8.22 -4.35
CA GLU A 131 -14.69 9.30 -4.94
C GLU A 131 -13.42 9.60 -4.12
N LEU A 132 -13.56 9.68 -2.78
CA LEU A 132 -12.41 9.90 -1.91
C LEU A 132 -11.40 8.75 -1.98
N HIS A 133 -11.86 7.50 -2.08
CA HIS A 133 -10.99 6.34 -2.26
C HIS A 133 -10.19 6.46 -3.56
N GLU A 134 -10.85 6.74 -4.68
CA GLU A 134 -10.22 6.90 -6.00
C GLU A 134 -9.19 8.04 -6.01
N ILE A 135 -9.57 9.22 -5.50
CA ILE A 135 -8.66 10.37 -5.40
C ILE A 135 -7.43 10.01 -4.55
N THR A 136 -7.62 9.31 -3.43
CA THR A 136 -6.52 8.91 -2.54
C THR A 136 -5.60 7.89 -3.21
N VAL A 137 -6.14 6.95 -4.00
CA VAL A 137 -5.36 5.98 -4.78
C VAL A 137 -4.50 6.69 -5.83
N TYR A 138 -5.05 7.63 -6.59
CA TYR A 138 -4.27 8.39 -7.58
C TYR A 138 -3.23 9.30 -6.93
N ALA A 139 -3.54 9.89 -5.77
CA ALA A 139 -2.55 10.63 -4.98
C ALA A 139 -1.39 9.72 -4.53
N LEU A 140 -1.69 8.51 -4.05
CA LEU A 140 -0.67 7.53 -3.68
C LEU A 140 0.17 7.12 -4.89
N LEU A 141 -0.45 6.87 -6.04
CA LEU A 141 0.24 6.51 -7.29
C LEU A 141 1.20 7.63 -7.71
N LEU A 142 0.77 8.89 -7.68
CA LEU A 142 1.63 10.04 -7.98
C LEU A 142 2.84 10.09 -7.05
N VAL A 143 2.63 9.96 -5.74
CA VAL A 143 3.71 9.96 -4.75
C VAL A 143 4.64 8.76 -4.95
N ALA A 144 4.12 7.58 -5.33
CA ALA A 144 4.90 6.40 -5.67
C ALA A 144 5.79 6.61 -6.90
N VAL A 145 5.26 7.22 -7.97
CA VAL A 145 6.04 7.56 -9.16
C VAL A 145 7.16 8.55 -8.81
N VAL A 146 6.86 9.61 -8.05
CA VAL A 146 7.85 10.58 -7.60
C VAL A 146 8.93 9.92 -6.72
N HIS A 147 8.54 9.00 -5.84
CA HIS A 147 9.47 8.24 -5.01
C HIS A 147 10.42 7.38 -5.86
N VAL A 148 9.89 6.61 -6.81
CA VAL A 148 10.71 5.77 -7.71
C VAL A 148 11.64 6.64 -8.56
N ALA A 149 11.16 7.77 -9.08
CA ALA A 149 12.01 8.74 -9.77
C ALA A 149 13.15 9.25 -8.87
N GLY A 150 12.86 9.56 -7.61
CA GLY A 150 13.86 9.93 -6.62
C GLY A 150 14.90 8.82 -6.37
N VAL A 151 14.47 7.56 -6.31
CA VAL A 151 15.36 6.39 -6.18
C VAL A 151 16.29 6.26 -7.39
N VAL A 152 15.76 6.43 -8.61
CA VAL A 152 16.53 6.39 -9.86
C VAL A 152 17.56 7.53 -9.91
N ILE A 153 17.13 8.76 -9.63
CA ILE A 153 18.01 9.94 -9.59
C ILE A 153 19.14 9.74 -8.57
N HIS A 154 18.82 9.26 -7.36
CA HIS A 154 19.83 8.99 -6.34
C HIS A 154 20.77 7.87 -6.77
N THR A 155 20.26 6.80 -7.38
CA THR A 155 21.08 5.68 -7.84
C THR A 155 22.12 6.11 -8.88
N ILE A 156 21.71 6.96 -9.84
CA ILE A 156 22.61 7.51 -10.85
C ILE A 156 23.64 8.44 -10.22
N ARG A 157 23.23 9.37 -9.36
CA ARG A 157 24.11 10.41 -8.82
C ARG A 157 25.07 9.92 -7.74
N SER A 158 24.62 8.98 -6.93
CA SER A 158 25.41 8.45 -5.82
C SER A 158 26.18 7.18 -6.21
N HIS A 159 25.96 6.65 -7.42
CA HIS A 159 26.50 5.36 -7.87
C HIS A 159 26.20 4.21 -6.88
N GLU A 160 25.11 4.33 -6.13
CA GLU A 160 24.67 3.38 -5.12
C GLU A 160 23.30 2.81 -5.51
N ASN A 161 23.24 1.49 -5.77
CA ASN A 161 21.99 0.84 -6.12
C ASN A 161 21.09 0.66 -4.88
N LEU A 162 20.14 1.58 -4.72
CA LEU A 162 19.21 1.59 -3.59
C LEU A 162 18.24 0.40 -3.61
N THR A 163 17.85 -0.10 -4.79
CA THR A 163 16.98 -1.27 -4.92
C THR A 163 17.66 -2.52 -4.39
N VAL A 164 18.93 -2.74 -4.75
CA VAL A 164 19.74 -3.84 -4.20
C VAL A 164 19.96 -3.68 -2.70
N SER A 165 20.12 -2.45 -2.22
CA SER A 165 20.16 -2.19 -0.79
C SER A 165 18.86 -2.59 -0.10
N MET A 166 17.70 -2.36 -0.72
CA MET A 166 16.41 -2.74 -0.16
C MET A 166 16.17 -4.25 -0.19
N ILE A 167 16.80 -5.00 -1.09
CA ILE A 167 16.75 -6.47 -1.10
C ILE A 167 17.73 -7.03 -0.06
N SER A 168 19.00 -6.66 -0.15
CA SER A 168 20.07 -7.18 0.73
C SER A 168 20.00 -6.66 2.16
N GLY A 169 19.39 -5.49 2.35
CA GLY A 169 19.38 -4.73 3.60
C GLY A 169 20.66 -3.97 3.87
N ALA A 170 21.71 -4.14 3.07
CA ALA A 170 23.03 -3.62 3.34
C ALA A 170 23.37 -2.38 2.51
N LYS A 171 24.24 -1.52 3.03
CA LYS A 171 24.89 -0.40 2.32
C LYS A 171 26.36 -0.32 2.68
N GLN A 172 27.14 0.38 1.85
CA GLN A 172 28.52 0.74 2.21
C GLN A 172 28.46 1.92 3.19
N ALA A 173 28.87 1.74 4.44
CA ALA A 173 28.91 2.81 5.43
C ALA A 173 29.91 2.47 6.54
N ASP A 174 30.06 3.34 7.54
CA ASP A 174 30.92 3.06 8.68
C ASP A 174 30.27 1.99 9.57
N GLU A 175 31.08 1.22 10.30
CA GLU A 175 30.58 0.11 11.14
C GLU A 175 29.57 0.60 12.20
N SER A 176 29.76 1.82 12.71
CA SER A 176 28.89 2.48 13.68
C SER A 176 27.50 2.84 13.13
N ASP A 177 27.34 2.90 11.81
CA ASP A 177 26.07 3.18 11.16
C ASP A 177 25.16 1.95 11.11
N GLY A 178 25.72 0.75 11.21
CA GLY A 178 24.98 -0.51 11.10
C GLY A 178 23.97 -0.74 12.24
N ILE A 179 22.87 -1.42 11.92
CA ILE A 179 21.96 -1.97 12.94
C ILE A 179 22.52 -3.27 13.53
N ARG A 180 22.11 -3.60 14.76
CA ARG A 180 22.60 -4.78 15.50
C ARG A 180 22.33 -6.12 14.79
N GLY A 181 21.28 -6.21 13.98
CA GLY A 181 20.92 -7.43 13.27
C GLY A 181 19.60 -7.29 12.50
N PRO A 182 19.22 -8.33 11.72
CA PRO A 182 18.10 -8.24 10.78
C PRO A 182 16.72 -8.39 11.40
N ALA A 183 16.60 -8.57 12.72
CA ALA A 183 15.35 -8.81 13.43
C ALA A 183 14.49 -9.99 12.86
N PRO A 184 15.06 -11.20 12.73
CA PRO A 184 14.38 -12.33 12.09
C PRO A 184 13.14 -12.78 12.86
N VAL A 185 13.17 -12.76 14.21
CA VAL A 185 12.02 -13.12 15.05
C VAL A 185 10.83 -12.20 14.76
N ALA A 186 11.05 -10.89 14.67
CA ALA A 186 10.00 -9.94 14.33
C ALA A 186 9.45 -10.16 12.91
N ALA A 187 10.31 -10.55 11.96
CA ALA A 187 9.88 -10.88 10.60
C ALA A 187 9.03 -12.15 10.57
N SER A 188 9.39 -13.18 11.34
CA SER A 188 8.60 -14.40 11.48
C SER A 188 7.24 -14.11 12.13
N VAL A 189 7.20 -13.28 13.18
CA VAL A 189 5.94 -12.85 13.81
C VAL A 189 5.07 -12.08 12.82
N PHE A 190 5.67 -11.17 12.04
CA PHE A 190 4.96 -10.44 11.00
C PHE A 190 4.33 -11.37 9.96
N LEU A 191 5.14 -12.27 9.38
CA LEU A 191 4.69 -13.21 8.36
C LEU A 191 3.62 -14.17 8.89
N LEU A 192 3.77 -14.65 10.14
CA LEU A 192 2.77 -15.50 10.78
C LEU A 192 1.46 -14.75 10.99
N ALA A 193 1.51 -13.53 11.54
CA ALA A 193 0.31 -12.72 11.74
C ALA A 193 -0.41 -12.44 10.42
N LEU A 194 0.35 -12.14 9.36
CA LEU A 194 -0.21 -11.90 8.04
C LEU A 194 -0.78 -13.18 7.42
N ALA A 195 -0.10 -14.32 7.56
CA ALA A 195 -0.60 -15.61 7.07
C ALA A 195 -1.88 -16.04 7.79
N LEU A 196 -1.98 -15.80 9.10
CA LEU A 196 -3.19 -16.06 9.87
C LEU A 196 -4.34 -15.14 9.45
N LEU A 197 -4.07 -13.84 9.21
CA LEU A 197 -5.06 -12.91 8.68
C LEU A 197 -5.56 -13.39 7.31
N THR A 198 -4.65 -13.60 6.36
CA THR A 198 -4.99 -14.05 5.00
C THR A 198 -5.73 -15.38 5.01
N GLY A 199 -5.24 -16.37 5.76
CA GLY A 199 -5.91 -17.68 5.88
C GLY A 199 -7.30 -17.59 6.51
N GLY A 200 -7.47 -16.71 7.51
CA GLY A 200 -8.78 -16.42 8.11
C GLY A 200 -9.75 -15.76 7.12
N LEU A 201 -9.28 -14.77 6.37
CA LEU A 201 -10.09 -14.09 5.36
C LEU A 201 -10.52 -15.02 4.22
N ILE A 202 -9.60 -15.86 3.71
CA ILE A 202 -9.91 -16.83 2.66
C ILE A 202 -10.89 -17.89 3.16
N ARG A 203 -10.69 -18.41 4.38
CA ARG A 203 -11.59 -19.41 4.97
C ARG A 203 -13.01 -18.88 5.16
N ASN A 204 -13.15 -17.59 5.42
CA ASN A 204 -14.42 -16.92 5.65
C ASN A 204 -14.97 -16.20 4.41
N PHE A 205 -14.34 -16.38 3.25
CA PHE A 205 -14.76 -15.74 2.02
C PHE A 205 -15.98 -16.47 1.45
N ASP A 206 -17.04 -15.72 1.20
CA ASP A 206 -18.24 -16.16 0.49
C ASP A 206 -18.21 -15.56 -0.92
N SER A 207 -18.04 -16.42 -1.92
CA SER A 207 -17.97 -16.01 -3.32
C SER A 207 -19.32 -15.55 -3.88
N ALA A 208 -20.43 -16.14 -3.41
CA ALA A 208 -21.77 -15.77 -3.89
C ALA A 208 -22.17 -14.38 -3.37
N ALA A 209 -21.82 -14.10 -2.11
CA ALA A 209 -22.06 -12.80 -1.49
C ALA A 209 -20.94 -11.78 -1.72
N ALA A 210 -19.85 -12.15 -2.42
CA ALA A 210 -18.65 -11.32 -2.58
C ALA A 210 -18.20 -10.66 -1.26
N SER A 211 -18.21 -11.41 -0.16
CA SER A 211 -17.97 -10.87 1.19
C SER A 211 -17.01 -11.75 2.00
N THR A 212 -16.40 -11.19 3.04
CA THR A 212 -15.59 -11.96 3.99
C THR A 212 -15.84 -11.54 5.42
N ARG A 213 -15.83 -12.50 6.33
CA ARG A 213 -15.91 -12.24 7.77
C ARG A 213 -14.51 -12.04 8.34
N LEU A 214 -14.26 -10.87 8.94
CA LEU A 214 -12.98 -10.56 9.55
C LEU A 214 -12.66 -11.56 10.68
N PRO A 215 -11.47 -12.19 10.65
CA PRO A 215 -11.05 -13.04 11.75
C PRO A 215 -10.94 -12.20 13.03
N LEU A 216 -11.25 -12.80 14.19
CA LEU A 216 -11.25 -12.19 15.54
C LEU A 216 -12.42 -11.24 15.85
N ILE A 217 -12.83 -10.38 14.92
CA ILE A 217 -13.87 -9.37 15.16
C ILE A 217 -15.26 -9.91 14.76
N GLY A 218 -15.32 -10.80 13.77
CA GLY A 218 -16.56 -11.44 13.35
C GLY A 218 -17.51 -10.53 12.57
N VAL A 219 -17.06 -9.35 12.16
CA VAL A 219 -17.79 -8.42 11.28
C VAL A 219 -17.63 -8.87 9.83
N THR A 220 -18.73 -8.86 9.07
CA THR A 220 -18.73 -9.16 7.64
C THR A 220 -18.47 -7.88 6.84
N ILE A 221 -17.57 -7.97 5.87
CA ILE A 221 -17.19 -6.87 4.98
C ILE A 221 -17.57 -7.27 3.55
N GLN A 222 -18.28 -6.38 2.86
CA GLN A 222 -18.59 -6.49 1.45
C GLN A 222 -17.34 -6.14 0.62
N LEU A 223 -16.96 -6.99 -0.35
CA LEU A 223 -15.75 -6.83 -1.17
C LEU A 223 -16.04 -6.54 -2.65
N GLY A 224 -17.28 -6.72 -3.11
CA GLY A 224 -17.72 -6.45 -4.48
C GLY A 224 -19.25 -6.42 -4.55
N GLU A 225 -19.83 -6.26 -5.74
CA GLU A 225 -21.27 -6.36 -5.93
C GLU A 225 -21.72 -7.83 -5.84
N SER A 226 -22.86 -8.10 -5.20
CA SER A 226 -23.38 -9.46 -5.10
C SER A 226 -23.98 -9.89 -6.44
N GLU A 227 -23.79 -11.15 -6.85
CA GLU A 227 -24.34 -11.71 -8.12
C GLU A 227 -25.88 -11.62 -8.25
N GLY A 228 -26.60 -11.17 -7.21
CA GLY A 228 -28.06 -11.02 -7.19
C GLY A 228 -28.63 -9.63 -7.48
N ASP A 229 -27.82 -8.57 -7.59
CA ASP A 229 -28.32 -7.19 -7.81
C ASP A 229 -28.34 -6.78 -9.31
N GLY A 230 -27.94 -7.69 -10.21
CA GLY A 230 -27.82 -7.44 -11.65
C GLY A 230 -29.09 -7.63 -12.49
N HIS A 231 -30.26 -7.82 -11.87
CA HIS A 231 -31.53 -7.99 -12.59
C HIS A 231 -32.61 -7.13 -11.95
N ASP A 232 -32.81 -5.89 -12.41
CA ASP A 232 -34.17 -5.29 -12.57
C ASP A 232 -34.25 -3.85 -13.13
N GLU A 233 -33.21 -3.30 -13.77
CA GLU A 233 -33.35 -1.98 -14.42
C GLU A 233 -32.94 -1.97 -15.90
N ASN A 234 -33.67 -2.68 -16.78
CA ASN A 234 -33.91 -2.19 -18.17
C ASN A 234 -34.85 -3.00 -19.08
N GLU A 235 -35.80 -3.79 -18.58
CA GLU A 235 -36.88 -4.30 -19.45
C GLU A 235 -38.15 -3.45 -19.28
N ARG A 236 -38.13 -2.22 -19.82
CA ARG A 236 -39.40 -1.56 -20.20
C ARG A 236 -39.91 -2.24 -21.47
N PRO A 237 -41.06 -2.93 -21.46
CA PRO A 237 -41.63 -3.44 -22.69
C PRO A 237 -42.04 -2.23 -23.54
N TRP A 238 -41.45 -2.11 -24.73
CA TRP A 238 -41.92 -1.17 -25.73
C TRP A 238 -43.43 -1.40 -25.96
N PRO A 239 -44.28 -0.36 -25.92
CA PRO A 239 -45.69 -0.55 -26.23
C PRO A 239 -45.79 -0.90 -27.72
N SER A 240 -46.18 -2.13 -28.02
CA SER A 240 -46.50 -2.55 -29.38
C SER A 240 -47.69 -1.73 -29.87
N HIS A 241 -47.47 -0.86 -30.85
CA HIS A 241 -48.56 -0.30 -31.65
C HIS A 241 -49.25 -1.44 -32.41
N ARG A 242 -50.35 -1.93 -31.87
CA ARG A 242 -51.47 -2.45 -32.66
C ARG A 242 -52.41 -1.30 -32.96
N GLU A 243 -53.14 -1.43 -34.08
CA GLU A 243 -54.23 -0.60 -34.63
C GLU A 243 -53.86 -0.05 -36.02
N HIS A 244 -54.57 -0.28 -37.13
CA HIS A 244 -55.83 -0.98 -37.41
C HIS A 244 -55.78 -1.48 -38.86
N GLU A 245 -56.20 -2.72 -39.06
CA GLU A 245 -56.71 -3.23 -40.34
C GLU A 245 -58.22 -3.05 -40.24
N ASN A 246 -58.83 -2.23 -41.10
CA ASN A 246 -60.25 -2.23 -41.40
C ASN A 246 -60.50 -1.51 -42.74
N ASP A 247 -61.15 -2.28 -43.63
CA ASP A 247 -61.87 -1.95 -44.87
C ASP A 247 -61.09 -1.62 -46.16
#